data_AF-A0A5Q3HCI6-F1
#
_entry.id   AF-A0A5Q3HCI6-F1
#
_cell.length_a   1.000
_cell.length_b   1.000
_cell.length_c   1.000
_cell.angle_alpha   90.00
_cell.angle_beta   90.00
_cell.angle_gamma   90.00
#
_symmetry.space_group_name_H-M   'P 1'
#
loop_
_entity.id
_entity.type
_entity.pdbx_description
1 polymer ?
#
loop_
_entity_poly.entity_id
_entity_poly.type
_entity_poly.pdbx_seq_one_letter_code
_entity_poly.pdbx_strand_id
1 'polypeptide(L)'
;MTTTVRPLLSGNIRKGSMPEIRFDSTLYSADTIKRALYRMSDRLSADIQTGDGCFICTLHFLPGKSPESIAYDVANFRKEVLDQDLREKIRTETESVRNLILAHAFSKTGLIADEQVSAH
;
A
#
# COMPACT_ATOMS: atom_id res chain seq x y z
N MET A 1 9.18 -22.30 -29.95
CA MET A 1 8.10 -21.55 -29.27
C MET A 1 8.78 -20.57 -28.33
N THR A 2 8.94 -19.33 -28.76
CA THR A 2 9.80 -18.35 -28.08
C THR A 2 8.91 -17.31 -27.42
N THR A 3 8.77 -17.39 -26.10
CA THR A 3 8.02 -16.42 -25.30
C THR A 3 8.81 -15.13 -25.21
N THR A 4 8.41 -14.13 -26.00
CA THR A 4 8.94 -12.76 -25.88
C THR A 4 8.30 -12.09 -24.67
N VAL A 5 9.09 -11.93 -23.59
CA VAL A 5 8.77 -11.04 -22.48
C VAL A 5 8.84 -9.61 -23.00
N ARG A 6 7.69 -8.96 -23.22
CA ARG A 6 7.62 -7.54 -23.58
C ARG A 6 7.99 -6.70 -22.34
N PRO A 7 8.96 -5.79 -22.43
CA PRO A 7 9.15 -4.79 -21.39
C PRO A 7 7.96 -3.82 -21.43
N LEU A 8 7.26 -3.67 -20.31
CA LEU A 8 6.11 -2.79 -20.14
C LEU A 8 6.58 -1.33 -19.98
N LEU A 9 7.28 -0.78 -20.98
CA LEU A 9 7.59 0.65 -21.09
C LEU A 9 7.39 1.10 -22.53
N SER A 10 6.14 1.06 -22.98
CA SER A 10 5.71 1.76 -24.19
C SER A 10 4.24 2.16 -24.04
N GLY A 11 3.99 3.01 -23.06
CA GLY A 11 2.78 3.83 -23.05
C GLY A 11 3.10 5.13 -23.76
N ASN A 12 2.78 5.24 -25.06
CA ASN A 12 2.53 6.55 -25.66
C ASN A 12 1.48 7.23 -24.76
N ILE A 13 1.88 8.22 -23.97
CA ILE A 13 0.92 9.05 -23.24
C ILE A 13 0.15 9.82 -24.31
N ARG A 14 -0.99 9.26 -24.74
CA ARG A 14 -1.95 9.99 -25.55
C ARG A 14 -2.37 11.18 -24.69
N LYS A 15 -2.32 12.39 -25.25
CA LYS A 15 -2.79 13.61 -24.59
C LYS A 15 -4.24 13.35 -24.12
N GLY A 16 -4.44 13.14 -22.81
CA GLY A 16 -5.73 12.79 -22.20
C GLY A 16 -5.89 11.36 -21.68
N SER A 17 -4.90 10.46 -21.80
CA SER A 17 -4.99 9.12 -21.17
C SER A 17 -4.44 9.17 -19.75
N MET A 18 -5.27 8.77 -18.79
CA MET A 18 -4.87 8.62 -17.40
C MET A 18 -3.88 7.46 -17.24
N PRO A 19 -2.74 7.65 -16.54
CA PRO A 19 -1.81 6.56 -16.25
C PRO A 19 -2.48 5.43 -15.48
N GLU A 20 -2.22 4.19 -15.92
CA GLU A 20 -2.67 2.98 -15.25
C GLU A 20 -1.47 2.25 -14.63
N ILE A 21 -1.64 1.75 -13.39
CA ILE A 21 -0.69 0.87 -12.74
C ILE A 21 -1.40 -0.40 -12.29
N ARG A 22 -0.76 -1.54 -12.55
CA ARG A 22 -1.24 -2.86 -12.13
C ARG A 22 -0.37 -3.40 -11.00
N PHE A 23 -1.00 -3.92 -9.95
CA PHE A 23 -0.35 -4.60 -8.84
C PHE A 23 -0.89 -6.02 -8.74
N ASP A 24 -0.01 -7.01 -8.63
CA ASP A 24 -0.40 -8.41 -8.47
C ASP A 24 -1.07 -8.62 -7.10
N SER A 25 -2.28 -9.18 -7.10
CA SER A 25 -3.07 -9.40 -5.88
C SER A 25 -2.53 -10.51 -4.98
N THR A 26 -1.60 -11.33 -5.46
CA THR A 26 -0.87 -12.31 -4.65
C THR A 26 0.28 -11.68 -3.87
N LEU A 27 0.78 -10.53 -4.32
CA LEU A 27 1.91 -9.83 -3.69
C LEU A 27 1.48 -8.66 -2.83
N TYR A 28 0.43 -7.96 -3.24
CA TYR A 28 -0.06 -6.74 -2.59
C TYR A 28 -1.49 -6.91 -2.11
N SER A 29 -1.85 -6.19 -1.05
CA SER A 29 -3.22 -6.11 -0.57
C SER A 29 -3.91 -4.82 -1.03
N ALA A 30 -5.25 -4.83 -1.06
CA ALA A 30 -6.02 -3.61 -1.29
C ALA A 30 -5.76 -2.54 -0.22
N ASP A 31 -5.49 -2.93 1.03
CA ASP A 31 -5.21 -2.01 2.13
C ASP A 31 -3.89 -1.26 1.91
N THR A 32 -2.85 -1.98 1.52
CA THR A 32 -1.55 -1.41 1.14
C THR A 32 -1.70 -0.30 0.08
N ILE A 33 -2.46 -0.59 -0.98
CA ILE A 33 -2.70 0.36 -2.07
C ILE A 33 -3.49 1.58 -1.58
N LYS A 34 -4.54 1.37 -0.77
CA LYS A 34 -5.34 2.45 -0.20
C LYS A 34 -4.52 3.36 0.73
N ARG A 35 -3.64 2.81 1.57
CA ARG A 35 -2.75 3.59 2.43
C ARG A 35 -1.77 4.45 1.62
N ALA A 36 -1.21 3.89 0.56
CA ALA A 36 -0.32 4.63 -0.33
C ALA A 36 -1.04 5.79 -1.02
N LEU A 37 -2.26 5.57 -1.51
CA LEU A 37 -3.10 6.63 -2.07
C LEU A 37 -3.44 7.69 -1.01
N TYR A 38 -3.78 7.28 0.21
CA TYR A 38 -4.06 8.22 1.29
C TYR A 38 -2.84 9.11 1.62
N ARG A 39 -1.63 8.52 1.68
CA ARG A 39 -0.36 9.25 1.88
C ARG A 39 -0.11 10.30 0.78
N MET A 40 -0.53 10.01 -0.45
CA MET A 40 -0.31 10.87 -1.62
C MET A 40 -1.56 11.66 -2.05
N SER A 41 -2.58 11.74 -1.19
CA SER A 41 -3.88 12.33 -1.50
C SER A 41 -3.81 13.83 -1.81
N ASP A 42 -2.74 14.51 -1.40
CA ASP A 42 -2.41 15.89 -1.76
C ASP A 42 -1.94 16.04 -3.22
N ARG A 43 -1.63 14.93 -3.90
CA ARG A 43 -1.00 14.93 -5.23
C ARG A 43 -1.82 14.20 -6.29
N LEU A 44 -2.44 13.08 -5.92
CA LEU A 44 -3.17 12.21 -6.83
C LEU A 44 -4.25 11.41 -6.09
N SER A 45 -5.19 10.89 -6.85
CA SER A 45 -6.14 9.86 -6.42
C SER A 45 -6.19 8.73 -7.45
N ALA A 46 -6.91 7.66 -7.17
CA ALA A 46 -7.07 6.56 -8.12
C ALA A 46 -8.42 5.88 -7.99
N ASP A 47 -8.99 5.48 -9.12
CA ASP A 47 -10.01 4.44 -9.14
C ASP A 47 -9.31 3.08 -9.10
N ILE A 48 -9.73 2.22 -8.17
CA ILE A 48 -9.17 0.88 -8.01
C ILE A 48 -10.21 -0.14 -8.48
N GLN A 49 -9.80 -0.96 -9.44
CA GLN A 49 -10.56 -2.11 -9.90
C GLN A 49 -9.79 -3.39 -9.63
N THR A 50 -10.49 -4.51 -9.50
CA THR A 50 -9.88 -5.84 -9.41
C THR A 50 -10.22 -6.62 -10.67
N GLY A 51 -9.21 -7.15 -11.35
CA GLY A 51 -9.37 -7.98 -12.55
C GLY A 51 -8.10 -8.74 -12.88
N ASP A 52 -8.24 -9.95 -13.41
CA ASP A 52 -7.12 -10.81 -13.83
C ASP A 52 -6.05 -11.05 -12.75
N GLY A 53 -6.47 -11.25 -11.49
CA GLY A 53 -5.55 -11.43 -10.37
C GLY A 53 -4.72 -10.19 -10.04
N CYS A 54 -5.12 -9.01 -10.50
CA CYS A 54 -4.45 -7.75 -10.24
C CYS A 54 -5.40 -6.69 -9.67
N PHE A 55 -4.84 -5.77 -8.91
CA PHE A 55 -5.43 -4.45 -8.69
C PHE A 55 -5.01 -3.53 -9.83
N ILE A 56 -5.98 -2.93 -10.52
CA ILE A 56 -5.80 -1.97 -11.59
C ILE A 56 -6.12 -0.58 -11.04
N CYS A 57 -5.11 0.28 -10.97
CA CYS A 57 -5.23 1.63 -10.44
C CYS A 57 -5.17 2.65 -11.59
N THR A 58 -6.29 3.31 -11.85
CA THR A 58 -6.37 4.40 -12.84
C THR A 58 -6.15 5.73 -12.12
N LEU A 59 -5.03 6.39 -12.40
CA LEU A 59 -4.55 7.53 -11.61
C LEU A 59 -5.09 8.88 -12.11
N HIS A 60 -5.66 9.64 -11.18
CA HIS A 60 -6.14 11.01 -11.36
C HIS A 60 -5.15 11.99 -10.73
N PHE A 61 -4.82 13.06 -11.45
CA PHE A 61 -3.88 14.07 -10.99
C PHE A 61 -4.57 15.43 -10.87
N LEU A 62 -4.06 16.28 -9.97
CA LEU A 62 -4.46 17.67 -9.93
C LEU A 62 -4.16 18.37 -11.27
N PRO A 63 -5.03 19.30 -11.70
CA PRO A 63 -4.83 20.03 -12.95
C PRO A 63 -3.54 20.85 -12.94
N GLY A 64 -2.98 21.09 -14.12
CA GLY A 64 -1.79 21.94 -14.29
C GLY A 64 -0.45 21.25 -14.04
N LYS A 65 -0.42 19.94 -13.77
CA LYS A 65 0.84 19.18 -13.68
C LYS A 65 1.48 18.96 -15.04
N SER A 66 2.81 19.14 -15.11
CA SER A 66 3.58 18.78 -16.30
C SER A 66 3.66 17.25 -16.46
N PRO A 67 3.92 16.74 -17.67
CA PRO A 67 4.14 15.30 -17.89
C PRO A 67 5.23 14.70 -17.00
N GLU A 68 6.31 15.45 -16.73
CA GLU A 68 7.42 15.04 -15.88
C GLU A 68 6.98 14.93 -14.41
N SER A 69 6.18 15.89 -13.93
CA SER A 69 5.60 15.84 -12.60
C SER A 69 4.66 14.65 -12.43
N ILE A 70 3.85 14.34 -13.45
CA ILE A 70 2.98 13.16 -13.46
C ILE A 70 3.82 11.89 -13.40
N ALA A 71 4.85 11.76 -14.23
CA ALA A 71 5.74 10.60 -14.24
C ALA A 71 6.47 10.41 -12.89
N TYR A 72 6.88 11.51 -12.26
CA TYR A 72 7.48 11.52 -10.94
C TYR A 72 6.51 10.99 -9.87
N ASP A 73 5.27 11.47 -9.87
CA ASP A 73 4.24 11.02 -8.93
C ASP A 73 3.84 9.56 -9.15
N VAL A 74 3.76 9.11 -10.41
CA VAL A 74 3.57 7.69 -10.78
C VAL A 74 4.69 6.81 -10.21
N ALA A 75 5.94 7.25 -10.29
CA ALA A 75 7.08 6.52 -9.74
C ALA A 75 7.05 6.48 -8.20
N ASN A 76 6.69 7.60 -7.56
CA ASN A 76 6.56 7.66 -6.11
C ASN A 76 5.40 6.82 -5.59
N PHE A 77 4.29 6.75 -6.32
CA PHE A 77 3.17 5.89 -5.93
C PHE A 77 3.57 4.42 -5.89
N ARG A 78 4.35 3.92 -6.87
CA ARG A 78 4.90 2.55 -6.82
C ARG A 78 5.79 2.33 -5.60
N LYS A 79 6.65 3.31 -5.28
CA LYS A 79 7.53 3.23 -4.10
C LYS A 79 6.75 3.23 -2.80
N GLU A 80 5.72 4.07 -2.69
CA GLU A 80 4.88 4.17 -1.51
C GLU A 80 4.08 2.88 -1.29
N VAL A 81 3.50 2.29 -2.34
CA VAL A 81 2.84 0.97 -2.24
C VAL A 81 3.80 -0.09 -1.72
N LEU A 82 5.04 -0.10 -2.20
CA LEU A 82 6.07 -1.02 -1.71
C LEU A 82 6.45 -0.74 -0.25
N ASP A 83 6.61 0.52 0.17
CA ASP A 83 6.90 0.87 1.57
C ASP A 83 5.78 0.41 2.51
N GLN A 84 4.53 0.68 2.14
CA GLN A 84 3.37 0.26 2.93
C GLN A 84 3.30 -1.27 3.08
N ASP A 85 3.62 -2.02 2.02
CA ASP A 85 3.65 -3.49 2.06
C ASP A 85 4.74 -4.01 3.01
N LEU A 86 5.96 -3.51 2.86
CA LEU A 86 7.09 -3.92 3.69
C LEU A 86 6.90 -3.52 5.15
N ARG A 87 6.35 -2.34 5.40
CA ARG A 87 6.02 -1.87 6.76
C ARG A 87 5.02 -2.80 7.43
N GLU A 88 4.00 -3.24 6.69
CA GLU A 88 2.99 -4.15 7.22
C GLU A 88 3.56 -5.55 7.50
N LYS A 89 4.42 -6.06 6.61
CA LYS A 89 5.16 -7.32 6.82
C LYS A 89 6.02 -7.25 8.08
N ILE A 90 6.83 -6.20 8.23
CA ILE A 90 7.66 -5.99 9.43
C ILE A 90 6.78 -5.87 10.68
N ARG A 91 5.68 -5.12 10.63
CA ARG A 91 4.75 -4.96 11.76
C ARG A 91 4.19 -6.30 12.24
N THR A 92 3.86 -7.19 11.30
CA THR A 92 3.34 -8.54 11.54
C THR A 92 4.45 -9.45 12.08
N GLU A 93 5.60 -9.50 11.42
CA GLU A 93 6.74 -10.34 11.83
C GLU A 93 7.25 -9.98 13.23
N THR A 94 7.19 -8.71 13.61
CA THR A 94 7.66 -8.21 14.91
C THR A 94 6.58 -8.19 16.00
N GLU A 95 5.36 -8.63 15.71
CA GLU A 95 4.23 -8.55 16.63
C GLU A 95 4.48 -9.32 17.93
N SER A 96 4.99 -10.55 17.85
CA SER A 96 5.26 -11.38 19.03
C SER A 96 6.30 -10.75 19.96
N VAL A 97 7.40 -10.24 19.40
CA VAL A 97 8.46 -9.57 20.15
C VAL A 97 7.93 -8.27 20.78
N ARG A 98 7.19 -7.46 20.03
CA ARG A 98 6.53 -6.25 20.53
C ARG A 98 5.61 -6.56 21.71
N ASN A 99 4.77 -7.59 21.57
CA ASN A 99 3.82 -7.98 22.62
C ASN A 99 4.54 -8.51 23.86
N LEU A 100 5.63 -9.27 23.69
CA LEU A 100 6.47 -9.74 24.81
C LEU A 100 7.11 -8.56 25.57
N ILE A 101 7.67 -7.58 24.86
CA ILE A 101 8.24 -6.37 25.46
C ILE A 101 7.17 -5.62 26.25
N LEU A 102 5.98 -5.43 25.68
CA LEU A 102 4.86 -4.76 26.35
C LEU A 102 4.41 -5.54 27.60
N ALA A 103 4.23 -6.85 27.49
CA ALA A 103 3.86 -7.69 28.63
C ALA A 103 4.89 -7.61 29.76
N HIS A 104 6.18 -7.64 29.43
CA HIS A 104 7.25 -7.48 30.43
C HIS A 104 7.23 -6.10 31.08
N ALA A 105 7.11 -5.03 30.30
CA ALA A 105 7.08 -3.66 30.79
C ALA A 105 5.91 -3.41 31.76
N PHE A 106 4.74 -3.97 31.48
CA PHE A 106 3.54 -3.82 32.31
C PHE A 106 3.40 -4.89 33.40
N SER A 107 4.20 -5.96 33.40
CA SER A 107 4.13 -7.03 34.40
C SER A 107 4.33 -6.57 35.85
N LYS A 108 4.99 -5.43 36.05
CA LYS A 108 5.33 -4.88 37.37
C LYS A 108 4.58 -3.60 37.73
N THR A 109 3.67 -3.12 36.89
CA THR A 109 3.01 -1.82 37.07
C THR A 109 1.65 -1.90 37.75
N GLY A 110 1.21 -3.07 38.23
CA GLY A 110 -0.11 -3.25 38.85
C GLY A 110 -1.30 -3.09 37.89
N LEU A 111 -1.05 -2.74 36.63
CA LEU A 111 -2.07 -2.52 35.58
C LEU A 111 -2.73 -3.82 35.08
N ILE A 112 -2.27 -4.97 35.55
CA ILE A 112 -2.79 -6.31 35.18
C ILE A 112 -3.85 -6.80 36.18
N ALA A 113 -4.10 -6.07 37.28
CA ALA A 113 -5.13 -6.43 38.26
C ALA A 113 -6.48 -5.77 37.91
N ASP A 114 -7.42 -6.57 37.36
CA ASP A 114 -8.62 -7.04 38.05
C ASP A 114 -9.79 -7.29 37.06
N GLU A 115 -9.85 -8.50 36.50
CA GLU A 115 -11.08 -9.05 35.90
C GLU A 115 -11.51 -10.24 36.77
N GLN A 116 -11.94 -9.96 38.01
CA GLN A 116 -12.70 -10.94 38.77
C GLN A 116 -14.10 -11.06 38.15
N VAL A 117 -14.29 -12.09 37.33
CA VAL A 117 -15.62 -12.57 36.96
C VAL A 117 -16.30 -13.05 38.25
N SER A 118 -17.16 -12.22 38.81
CA SER A 118 -18.05 -12.58 39.92
C SER A 118 -19.01 -13.66 39.44
N ALA A 119 -18.76 -14.90 39.86
CA ALA A 119 -19.71 -16.00 39.68
C ALA A 119 -20.94 -15.74 40.59
N HIS A 120 -22.10 -15.55 39.97
CA HIS A 120 -23.42 -15.66 40.59
C HIS A 120 -24.10 -16.93 40.07
#